data_AF-A0A7X6VUU9-F1
#
_entry.id   AF-A0A7X6VUU9-F1
#
_cell.length_a   1.000
_cell.length_b   1.000
_cell.length_c   1.000
_cell.angle_alpha   90.00
_cell.angle_beta   90.00
_cell.angle_gamma   90.00
#
_symmetry.space_group_name_H-M   'P 1'
#
loop_
_entity.id
_entity.type
_entity.pdbx_description
1 polymer ?
#
loop_
_entity_poly.entity_id
_entity_poly.type
_entity_poly.pdbx_seq_one_letter_code
_entity_poly.pdbx_strand_id
1 'polypeptide(L)'
;MKKYKLVNNLTGWVIFLISSIVYLMTIEPTTSFWDCGEFITTSFKLEIGHPPGAPIFMLFGRFFTLFGGAENAAVLINSMSALASGFTILFMFWSITHLSLKLVSNNGNITRGNIISIMVAGVVGSLAYTFSDTFWFSAVEGEVYAFSSMLTALVFWAILKWEDVADEPYANRWLVFIAYILGLSIGVHLLNLLAIPAIVFVYYFRKYTPNRKGFIVALIVSVAIIGILMWGIIPGVVTVASWFELLFVNGFGLPIKTGAVIYIALIVAAIIYGIRYTLEKKLVLWNTVIVMITVILIGYSSFALIIIRSAAEPPMDQNSPKDVFSLLGYLNREQYGNRP
;
A
#
# COMPACT_ATOMS: atom_id res chain seq x y z
N MET A 1 22.42 -1.67 -23.47
CA MET A 1 21.61 -1.42 -22.24
C MET A 1 21.27 0.06 -21.98
N LYS A 2 22.21 1.03 -22.03
CA LYS A 2 21.90 2.46 -21.75
C LYS A 2 20.76 3.03 -22.61
N LYS A 3 20.81 2.79 -23.93
CA LYS A 3 19.76 3.23 -24.88
C LYS A 3 18.38 2.64 -24.57
N TYR A 4 18.32 1.34 -24.23
CA TYR A 4 17.06 0.69 -23.82
C TYR A 4 16.49 1.33 -22.55
N LYS A 5 17.31 1.52 -21.50
CA LYS A 5 16.84 2.14 -20.24
C LYS A 5 16.26 3.53 -20.48
N LEU A 6 16.91 4.35 -21.32
CA LEU A 6 16.40 5.68 -21.67
C LEU A 6 15.04 5.61 -22.36
N VAL A 7 14.92 4.78 -23.41
CA VAL A 7 13.66 4.62 -24.16
C VAL A 7 12.56 4.10 -23.25
N ASN A 8 12.82 3.03 -22.47
CA ASN A 8 11.86 2.46 -21.54
C ASN A 8 11.36 3.49 -20.50
N ASN A 9 12.25 4.28 -19.93
CA ASN A 9 11.86 5.27 -18.94
C ASN A 9 11.03 6.39 -19.57
N LEU A 10 11.44 6.91 -20.73
CA LEU A 10 10.72 7.96 -21.42
C LEU A 10 9.33 7.50 -21.88
N THR A 11 9.24 6.31 -22.49
CA THR A 11 7.96 5.73 -22.93
C THR A 11 7.03 5.53 -21.75
N GLY A 12 7.52 5.05 -20.60
CA GLY A 12 6.71 4.96 -19.39
C GLY A 12 6.10 6.30 -19.00
N TRP A 13 6.90 7.37 -18.93
CA TRP A 13 6.40 8.71 -18.61
C TRP A 13 5.42 9.25 -19.66
N VAL A 14 5.61 8.95 -20.95
CA VAL A 14 4.62 9.30 -21.98
C VAL A 14 3.30 8.58 -21.74
N ILE A 15 3.34 7.30 -21.38
CA ILE A 15 2.14 6.51 -21.06
C ILE A 15 1.43 7.03 -19.80
N PHE A 16 2.20 7.43 -18.78
CA PHE A 16 1.68 8.15 -17.61
C PHE A 16 0.92 9.41 -18.02
N LEU A 17 1.51 10.23 -18.89
CA LEU A 17 0.88 11.48 -19.35
C LEU A 17 -0.39 11.20 -20.15
N ILE A 18 -0.37 10.24 -21.08
CA ILE A 18 -1.54 9.87 -21.87
C ILE A 18 -2.69 9.42 -20.96
N SER A 19 -2.44 8.46 -20.07
CA SER A 19 -3.46 7.94 -19.15
C SER A 19 -3.98 9.02 -18.19
N SER A 20 -3.08 9.82 -17.60
CA SER A 20 -3.47 10.91 -16.70
C SER A 20 -4.33 11.96 -17.42
N ILE A 21 -3.98 12.35 -18.65
CA ILE A 21 -4.77 13.31 -19.43
C ILE A 21 -6.16 12.74 -19.74
N VAL A 22 -6.24 11.49 -20.17
CA VAL A 22 -7.52 10.82 -20.45
C VAL A 22 -8.42 10.81 -19.21
N TYR A 23 -7.89 10.41 -18.06
CA TYR A 23 -8.66 10.38 -16.82
C TYR A 23 -9.03 11.78 -16.35
N LEU A 24 -8.10 12.74 -16.34
CA LEU A 24 -8.39 14.13 -15.96
C LEU A 24 -9.43 14.80 -16.85
N MET A 25 -9.50 14.45 -18.14
CA MET A 25 -10.53 14.94 -19.06
C MET A 25 -11.91 14.31 -18.80
N THR A 26 -11.97 13.21 -18.05
CA THR A 26 -13.18 12.41 -17.84
C THR A 26 -13.53 12.20 -16.37
N ILE A 27 -12.85 12.91 -15.45
CA ILE A 27 -13.20 12.89 -14.03
C ILE A 27 -14.65 13.31 -13.82
N GLU A 28 -15.29 12.73 -12.82
CA GLU A 28 -16.57 13.24 -12.36
C GLU A 28 -16.38 14.69 -11.86
N PRO A 29 -17.17 15.66 -12.34
CA PRO A 29 -17.01 17.06 -11.94
C PRO A 29 -17.50 17.31 -10.51
N THR A 30 -18.26 16.38 -9.95
CA THR A 30 -18.82 16.47 -8.60
C THR A 30 -18.68 15.14 -7.86
N THR A 31 -19.60 14.83 -6.95
CA THR A 31 -19.61 13.59 -6.20
C THR A 31 -20.26 12.47 -7.02
N SER A 32 -19.52 11.38 -7.26
CA SER A 32 -20.05 10.16 -7.88
C SER A 32 -20.97 9.39 -6.91
N PHE A 33 -21.59 8.33 -7.41
CA PHE A 33 -22.40 7.41 -6.61
C PHE A 33 -21.54 6.66 -5.57
N TRP A 34 -22.20 5.96 -4.63
CA TRP A 34 -21.57 5.12 -3.62
C TRP A 34 -20.74 5.89 -2.56
N ASP A 35 -19.52 5.44 -2.26
CA ASP A 35 -18.70 5.94 -1.15
C ASP A 35 -17.95 7.25 -1.47
N CYS A 36 -17.98 7.71 -2.73
CA CYS A 36 -17.23 8.88 -3.17
C CYS A 36 -17.55 10.14 -2.35
N GLY A 37 -18.82 10.39 -2.05
CA GLY A 37 -19.22 11.57 -1.26
C GLY A 37 -18.69 11.53 0.18
N GLU A 38 -18.59 10.33 0.73
CA GLU A 38 -18.01 10.11 2.04
C GLU A 38 -16.50 10.32 2.00
N PHE A 39 -15.79 9.72 1.03
CA PHE A 39 -14.34 9.89 0.87
C PHE A 39 -13.94 11.33 0.56
N ILE A 40 -14.74 12.06 -0.22
CA ILE A 40 -14.53 13.49 -0.49
C ILE A 40 -14.69 14.30 0.80
N THR A 41 -15.78 14.09 1.53
CA THR A 41 -16.07 14.81 2.78
C THR A 41 -15.03 14.50 3.86
N THR A 42 -14.73 13.22 4.10
CA THR A 42 -13.73 12.77 5.09
C THR A 42 -12.35 13.30 4.76
N SER A 43 -11.95 13.32 3.49
CA SER A 43 -10.66 13.88 3.09
C SER A 43 -10.62 15.40 3.26
N PHE A 44 -11.68 16.11 2.83
CA PHE A 44 -11.71 17.57 2.91
C PHE A 44 -11.69 18.07 4.35
N LYS A 45 -12.49 17.48 5.24
CA LYS A 45 -12.61 17.94 6.64
C LYS A 45 -11.84 17.10 7.66
N LEU A 46 -11.13 16.06 7.22
CA LEU A 46 -10.50 15.06 8.08
C LEU A 46 -11.52 14.46 9.07
N GLU A 47 -12.66 14.00 8.54
CA GLU A 47 -13.75 13.36 9.31
C GLU A 47 -13.59 11.83 9.32
N ILE A 48 -14.38 11.10 10.12
CA ILE A 48 -14.26 9.64 10.21
C ILE A 48 -15.32 8.96 9.34
N GLY A 49 -14.88 8.35 8.25
CA GLY A 49 -15.72 7.57 7.34
C GLY A 49 -15.97 6.15 7.83
N HIS A 50 -16.59 5.35 6.98
CA HIS A 50 -16.97 3.98 7.32
C HIS A 50 -15.77 3.08 7.66
N PRO A 51 -15.93 2.11 8.57
CA PRO A 51 -14.84 1.24 8.99
C PRO A 51 -14.32 0.32 7.86
N PRO A 52 -13.00 0.11 7.79
CA PRO A 52 -11.99 0.46 8.78
C PRO A 52 -11.35 1.83 8.50
N GLY A 53 -11.97 2.68 7.67
CA GLY A 53 -11.43 3.97 7.26
C GLY A 53 -10.25 3.86 6.30
N ALA A 54 -9.80 5.01 5.80
CA ALA A 54 -8.69 5.12 4.86
C ALA A 54 -7.80 6.35 5.16
N PRO A 55 -7.12 6.39 6.33
CA PRO A 55 -6.42 7.58 6.81
C PRO A 55 -5.33 8.11 5.85
N ILE A 56 -4.61 7.24 5.14
CA ILE A 56 -3.62 7.66 4.14
C ILE A 56 -4.31 8.28 2.92
N PHE A 57 -5.40 7.66 2.43
CA PHE A 57 -6.19 8.25 1.35
C PHE A 57 -6.69 9.64 1.75
N MET A 58 -7.25 9.77 2.96
CA MET A 58 -7.76 11.04 3.48
C MET A 58 -6.69 12.12 3.60
N LEU A 59 -5.48 11.77 4.06
CA LEU A 59 -4.37 12.73 4.16
C LEU A 59 -3.92 13.25 2.80
N PHE A 60 -3.84 12.36 1.80
CA PHE A 60 -3.53 12.76 0.43
C PHE A 60 -4.67 13.60 -0.17
N GLY A 61 -5.93 13.19 0.02
CA GLY A 61 -7.08 13.97 -0.43
C GLY A 61 -7.13 15.35 0.22
N ARG A 62 -6.81 15.45 1.52
CA ARG A 62 -6.67 16.73 2.21
C ARG A 62 -5.60 17.59 1.57
N PHE A 63 -4.43 17.03 1.26
CA PHE A 63 -3.35 17.77 0.60
C PHE A 63 -3.80 18.36 -0.75
N PHE A 64 -4.50 17.58 -1.59
CA PHE A 64 -5.03 18.07 -2.87
C PHE A 64 -6.06 19.19 -2.68
N THR A 65 -6.94 19.07 -1.69
CA THR A 65 -8.00 20.06 -1.44
C THR A 65 -7.53 21.36 -0.78
N LEU A 66 -6.29 21.42 -0.26
CA LEU A 66 -5.73 22.67 0.29
C LEU A 66 -5.70 23.82 -0.73
N PHE A 67 -5.73 23.51 -2.03
CA PHE A 67 -5.49 24.48 -3.10
C PHE A 67 -6.77 25.03 -3.77
N GLY A 68 -7.97 24.60 -3.39
CA GLY A 68 -9.20 25.04 -4.10
C GLY A 68 -10.49 25.14 -3.29
N GLY A 69 -10.44 25.14 -1.96
CA GLY A 69 -11.64 25.39 -1.16
C GLY A 69 -12.66 24.23 -1.20
N ALA A 70 -13.84 24.46 -0.63
CA ALA A 70 -14.87 23.42 -0.48
C ALA A 70 -15.59 23.13 -1.82
N GLU A 71 -15.80 24.17 -2.61
CA GLU A 71 -16.46 24.15 -3.91
C GLU A 71 -15.71 23.30 -4.94
N ASN A 72 -14.38 23.18 -4.83
CA ASN A 72 -13.57 22.36 -5.73
C ASN A 72 -13.11 21.04 -5.09
N ALA A 73 -13.59 20.70 -3.89
CA ALA A 73 -13.10 19.53 -3.15
C ALA A 73 -13.29 18.22 -3.94
N ALA A 74 -14.45 18.05 -4.57
CA ALA A 74 -14.76 16.87 -5.39
C ALA A 74 -13.80 16.75 -6.59
N VAL A 75 -13.66 17.81 -7.39
CA VAL A 75 -12.78 17.82 -8.57
C VAL A 75 -11.33 17.56 -8.18
N LEU A 76 -10.84 18.13 -7.08
CA LEU A 76 -9.45 17.97 -6.63
C LEU A 76 -9.16 16.53 -6.16
N ILE A 77 -10.12 15.88 -5.49
CA ILE A 77 -9.96 14.49 -5.05
C ILE A 77 -10.14 13.52 -6.23
N ASN A 78 -11.10 13.76 -7.13
CA ASN A 78 -11.23 12.96 -8.35
C ASN A 78 -9.98 13.10 -9.24
N SER A 79 -9.37 14.29 -9.28
CA SER A 79 -8.08 14.53 -9.96
C SER A 79 -6.93 13.75 -9.31
N MET A 80 -6.92 13.65 -7.98
CA MET A 80 -5.96 12.81 -7.26
C MET A 80 -6.10 11.34 -7.68
N SER A 81 -7.32 10.81 -7.75
CA SER A 81 -7.59 9.46 -8.24
C SER A 81 -7.11 9.27 -9.69
N ALA A 82 -7.41 10.21 -10.58
CA ALA A 82 -6.98 10.18 -11.97
C ALA A 82 -5.44 10.11 -12.10
N LEU A 83 -4.72 10.89 -11.32
CA LEU A 83 -3.25 10.87 -11.29
C LEU A 83 -2.69 9.58 -10.69
N ALA A 84 -3.29 9.07 -9.61
CA ALA A 84 -2.91 7.78 -9.01
C ALA A 84 -3.11 6.63 -10.00
N SER A 85 -4.22 6.64 -10.75
CA SER A 85 -4.46 5.70 -11.84
C SER A 85 -3.46 5.86 -12.97
N GLY A 86 -3.08 7.08 -13.36
CA GLY A 86 -1.98 7.30 -14.31
C GLY A 86 -0.66 6.65 -13.85
N PHE A 87 -0.30 6.78 -12.57
CA PHE A 87 0.86 6.12 -11.99
C PHE A 87 0.72 4.59 -11.98
N THR A 88 -0.49 4.05 -11.79
CA THR A 88 -0.76 2.61 -11.94
C THR A 88 -0.35 2.14 -13.33
N ILE A 89 -0.76 2.86 -14.37
CA ILE A 89 -0.42 2.53 -15.77
C ILE A 89 1.09 2.63 -16.02
N LEU A 90 1.78 3.63 -15.43
CA LEU A 90 3.23 3.77 -15.49
C LEU A 90 3.97 2.54 -14.94
N PHE A 91 3.63 2.12 -13.72
CA PHE A 91 4.28 0.99 -13.07
C PHE A 91 3.93 -0.33 -13.74
N MET A 92 2.71 -0.46 -14.27
CA MET A 92 2.32 -1.61 -15.06
C MET A 92 3.10 -1.68 -16.37
N PHE A 93 3.26 -0.56 -17.09
CA PHE A 93 4.11 -0.48 -18.28
C PHE A 93 5.54 -0.98 -17.96
N TRP A 94 6.17 -0.45 -16.91
CA TRP A 94 7.52 -0.87 -16.54
C TRP A 94 7.60 -2.33 -16.07
N SER A 95 6.54 -2.87 -15.47
CA SER A 95 6.47 -4.28 -15.10
C SER A 95 6.38 -5.18 -16.33
N ILE A 96 5.52 -4.82 -17.30
CA ILE A 96 5.39 -5.54 -18.57
C ILE A 96 6.71 -5.50 -19.35
N THR A 97 7.37 -4.35 -19.45
CA THR A 97 8.63 -4.25 -20.19
C THR A 97 9.78 -4.98 -19.52
N HIS A 98 9.82 -5.02 -18.18
CA HIS A 98 10.77 -5.84 -17.41
C HIS A 98 10.59 -7.33 -17.71
N LEU A 99 9.37 -7.84 -17.61
CA LEU A 99 9.06 -9.24 -17.90
C LEU A 99 9.32 -9.59 -19.37
N SER A 100 8.92 -8.71 -20.30
CA SER A 100 9.15 -8.89 -21.74
C SER A 100 10.64 -8.92 -22.08
N LEU A 101 11.45 -8.09 -21.42
CA LEU A 101 12.90 -8.11 -21.59
C LEU A 101 13.48 -9.47 -21.19
N LYS A 102 13.02 -10.05 -20.07
CA LYS A 102 13.47 -11.36 -19.59
C LYS A 102 13.16 -12.49 -20.58
N LEU A 103 12.02 -12.41 -21.29
CA LEU A 103 11.61 -13.40 -22.28
C LEU A 103 12.42 -13.32 -23.58
N VAL A 104 12.81 -12.11 -24.00
CA VAL A 104 13.43 -11.87 -25.32
C VAL A 104 14.96 -11.79 -25.24
N SER A 105 15.51 -11.49 -24.06
CA SER A 105 16.95 -11.39 -23.86
C SER A 105 17.61 -12.75 -23.68
N ASN A 106 17.81 -13.49 -24.77
CA ASN A 106 18.76 -14.61 -24.80
C ASN A 106 20.17 -14.09 -25.13
N ASN A 107 21.15 -14.45 -24.30
CA ASN A 107 22.59 -14.22 -24.51
C ASN A 107 23.06 -12.74 -24.55
N GLY A 108 22.36 -11.83 -23.88
CA GLY A 108 22.85 -10.48 -23.57
C GLY A 108 22.83 -9.46 -24.71
N ASN A 109 22.53 -9.88 -25.94
CA ASN A 109 22.43 -8.99 -27.10
C ASN A 109 20.98 -8.60 -27.38
N ILE A 110 20.63 -7.36 -27.03
CA ILE A 110 19.31 -6.78 -27.32
C ILE A 110 19.36 -6.10 -28.68
N THR A 111 18.69 -6.68 -29.69
CA THR A 111 18.56 -6.08 -31.02
C THR A 111 17.57 -4.90 -31.00
N ARG A 112 17.60 -4.05 -32.05
CA ARG A 112 16.61 -2.97 -32.20
C ARG A 112 15.18 -3.53 -32.32
N GLY A 113 15.00 -4.67 -32.99
CA GLY A 113 13.72 -5.37 -33.09
C GLY A 113 13.19 -5.77 -31.72
N ASN A 114 14.04 -6.35 -30.86
CA ASN A 114 13.67 -6.72 -29.50
C ASN A 114 13.21 -5.50 -28.68
N ILE A 115 13.90 -4.36 -28.78
CA ILE A 115 13.48 -3.13 -28.10
C ILE A 115 12.09 -2.72 -28.55
N ILE A 116 11.81 -2.72 -29.85
CA ILE A 116 10.49 -2.35 -30.39
C ILE A 116 9.43 -3.32 -29.87
N SER A 117 9.65 -4.64 -29.92
CA SER A 117 8.71 -5.64 -29.42
C SER A 117 8.41 -5.45 -27.93
N ILE A 118 9.44 -5.21 -27.11
CA ILE A 118 9.28 -4.96 -25.67
C ILE A 118 8.46 -3.68 -25.42
N MET A 119 8.76 -2.59 -26.15
CA MET A 119 8.01 -1.33 -26.00
C MET A 119 6.56 -1.49 -26.44
N VAL A 120 6.30 -2.16 -27.57
CA VAL A 120 4.94 -2.40 -28.07
C VAL A 120 4.16 -3.25 -27.08
N ALA A 121 4.74 -4.33 -26.54
CA ALA A 121 4.10 -5.14 -25.51
C ALA A 121 3.74 -4.31 -24.27
N GLY A 122 4.67 -3.48 -23.80
CA GLY A 122 4.44 -2.54 -22.71
C GLY A 122 3.29 -1.58 -22.99
N VAL A 123 3.35 -0.86 -24.12
CA VAL A 123 2.35 0.15 -24.52
C VAL A 123 0.97 -0.46 -24.68
N VAL A 124 0.86 -1.56 -25.43
CA VAL A 124 -0.43 -2.22 -25.71
C VAL A 124 -1.02 -2.77 -24.42
N GLY A 125 -0.23 -3.50 -23.62
CA GLY A 125 -0.72 -4.06 -22.36
C GLY A 125 -1.12 -2.97 -21.36
N SER A 126 -0.35 -1.88 -21.27
CA SER A 126 -0.65 -0.80 -20.35
C SER A 126 -1.90 -0.02 -20.74
N LEU A 127 -2.02 0.34 -22.02
CA LEU A 127 -3.17 1.11 -22.52
C LEU A 127 -4.45 0.26 -22.62
N ALA A 128 -4.34 -1.05 -22.85
CA ALA A 128 -5.51 -1.94 -22.79
C ALA A 128 -6.18 -1.88 -21.41
N TYR A 129 -5.40 -1.84 -20.32
CA TYR A 129 -5.95 -1.65 -18.98
C TYR A 129 -6.45 -0.21 -18.77
N THR A 130 -5.74 0.79 -19.34
CA THR A 130 -6.17 2.19 -19.27
C THR A 130 -7.62 2.38 -19.74
N PHE A 131 -7.95 1.73 -20.84
CA PHE A 131 -9.27 1.80 -21.47
C PHE A 131 -10.21 0.65 -21.08
N SER A 132 -9.90 -0.08 -19.99
CA SER A 132 -10.80 -1.10 -19.46
C SER A 132 -11.87 -0.48 -18.58
N ASP A 133 -13.13 -0.90 -18.77
CA ASP A 133 -14.32 -0.29 -18.14
C ASP A 133 -14.21 -0.20 -16.62
N THR A 134 -13.94 -1.33 -15.96
CA THR A 134 -13.82 -1.39 -14.50
C THR A 134 -12.71 -0.51 -13.94
N PHE A 135 -11.54 -0.47 -14.60
CA PHE A 135 -10.44 0.37 -14.12
C PHE A 135 -10.69 1.84 -14.39
N TRP A 136 -11.27 2.18 -15.55
CA TRP A 136 -11.61 3.55 -15.89
C TRP A 136 -12.60 4.12 -14.87
N PHE A 137 -13.66 3.39 -14.56
CA PHE A 137 -14.67 3.81 -13.59
C PHE A 137 -14.03 4.22 -12.24
N SER A 138 -13.17 3.36 -11.68
CA SER A 138 -12.44 3.68 -10.46
C SER A 138 -11.40 4.80 -10.62
N ALA A 139 -10.90 5.08 -11.83
CA ALA A 139 -9.88 6.09 -12.08
C ALA A 139 -10.45 7.53 -12.10
N VAL A 140 -11.74 7.69 -12.38
CA VAL A 140 -12.37 9.01 -12.57
C VAL A 140 -13.11 9.53 -11.35
N GLU A 141 -13.16 8.76 -10.26
CA GLU A 141 -13.90 9.08 -9.05
C GLU A 141 -13.04 9.01 -7.78
N GLY A 142 -13.47 9.75 -6.75
CA GLY A 142 -12.77 9.94 -5.49
C GLY A 142 -12.91 8.76 -4.53
N GLU A 143 -12.50 7.57 -4.96
CA GLU A 143 -12.54 6.34 -4.17
C GLU A 143 -11.15 5.72 -3.94
N VAL A 144 -11.02 4.86 -2.93
CA VAL A 144 -9.75 4.25 -2.50
C VAL A 144 -9.11 3.33 -3.53
N TYR A 145 -9.87 2.84 -4.53
CA TYR A 145 -9.40 1.83 -5.48
C TYR A 145 -8.32 2.35 -6.42
N ALA A 146 -8.40 3.60 -6.90
CA ALA A 146 -7.36 4.20 -7.74
C ALA A 146 -6.00 4.23 -7.01
N PHE A 147 -6.01 4.73 -5.78
CA PHE A 147 -4.80 4.83 -4.97
C PHE A 147 -4.29 3.43 -4.55
N SER A 148 -5.19 2.51 -4.19
CA SER A 148 -4.83 1.11 -3.90
C SER A 148 -4.18 0.42 -5.10
N SER A 149 -4.70 0.65 -6.30
CA SER A 149 -4.16 0.09 -7.55
C SER A 149 -2.76 0.64 -7.82
N MET A 150 -2.54 1.93 -7.58
CA MET A 150 -1.22 2.56 -7.70
C MET A 150 -0.20 1.93 -6.77
N LEU A 151 -0.54 1.74 -5.50
CA LEU A 151 0.37 1.11 -4.52
C LEU A 151 0.65 -0.36 -4.89
N THR A 152 -0.36 -1.07 -5.39
CA THR A 152 -0.22 -2.46 -5.86
C THR A 152 0.74 -2.56 -7.05
N ALA A 153 0.56 -1.72 -8.06
CA ALA A 153 1.44 -1.66 -9.22
C ALA A 153 2.87 -1.23 -8.84
N LEU A 154 3.01 -0.26 -7.92
CA LEU A 154 4.30 0.20 -7.39
C LEU A 154 5.05 -0.94 -6.66
N VAL A 155 4.37 -1.68 -5.79
CA VAL A 155 4.98 -2.80 -5.05
C VAL A 155 5.40 -3.93 -5.99
N PHE A 156 4.55 -4.27 -6.96
CA PHE A 156 4.88 -5.30 -7.94
C PHE A 156 6.07 -4.86 -8.81
N TRP A 157 6.09 -3.61 -9.28
CA TRP A 157 7.24 -3.05 -9.98
C TRP A 157 8.51 -3.05 -9.11
N ALA A 158 8.39 -2.71 -7.82
CA ALA A 158 9.52 -2.66 -6.89
C ALA A 158 10.16 -4.03 -6.65
N ILE A 159 9.38 -5.13 -6.62
CA ILE A 159 9.97 -6.47 -6.48
C ILE A 159 10.73 -6.90 -7.75
N LEU A 160 10.29 -6.45 -8.92
CA LEU A 160 11.05 -6.62 -10.17
C LEU A 160 12.36 -5.80 -10.14
N LYS A 161 12.34 -4.60 -9.55
CA LYS A 161 13.57 -3.83 -9.30
C LYS A 161 14.51 -4.51 -8.31
N TRP A 162 13.99 -5.17 -7.28
CA TRP A 162 14.78 -5.99 -6.37
C TRP A 162 15.40 -7.18 -7.09
N GLU A 163 14.64 -7.85 -7.97
CA GLU A 163 15.10 -9.03 -8.73
C GLU A 163 16.38 -8.73 -9.52
N ASP A 164 16.44 -7.57 -10.18
CA ASP A 164 17.60 -7.11 -10.97
C ASP A 164 18.90 -7.03 -10.15
N VAL A 165 18.79 -6.68 -8.88
CA VAL A 165 19.93 -6.36 -8.00
C VAL A 165 20.05 -7.33 -6.83
N ALA A 166 19.34 -8.47 -6.86
CA ALA A 166 19.16 -9.33 -5.68
C ALA A 166 20.46 -9.88 -5.09
N ASP A 167 21.55 -9.89 -5.85
CA ASP A 167 22.89 -10.37 -5.44
C ASP A 167 23.88 -9.22 -5.20
N GLU A 168 23.44 -7.97 -5.35
CA GLU A 168 24.25 -6.78 -5.07
C GLU A 168 24.14 -6.38 -3.58
N PRO A 169 25.17 -5.71 -3.03
CA PRO A 169 25.06 -5.07 -1.72
C PRO A 169 23.85 -4.13 -1.66
N TYR A 170 23.18 -4.08 -0.51
CA TYR A 170 22.01 -3.24 -0.25
C TYR A 170 20.74 -3.58 -1.04
N ALA A 171 20.66 -4.72 -1.73
CA ALA A 171 19.45 -5.16 -2.43
C ALA A 171 18.19 -5.13 -1.54
N ASN A 172 18.32 -5.53 -0.27
CA ASN A 172 17.22 -5.61 0.70
C ASN A 172 16.50 -4.27 0.94
N ARG A 173 17.07 -3.12 0.56
CA ARG A 173 16.37 -1.82 0.62
C ARG A 173 15.04 -1.84 -0.14
N TRP A 174 14.96 -2.61 -1.22
CA TRP A 174 13.72 -2.76 -1.98
C TRP A 174 12.68 -3.57 -1.22
N LEU A 175 13.09 -4.61 -0.48
CA LEU A 175 12.18 -5.39 0.36
C LEU A 175 11.65 -4.54 1.52
N VAL A 176 12.51 -3.71 2.11
CA VAL A 176 12.10 -2.74 3.13
C VAL A 176 11.15 -1.69 2.54
N PHE A 177 11.44 -1.16 1.35
CA PHE A 177 10.54 -0.25 0.65
C PHE A 177 9.17 -0.88 0.36
N ILE A 178 9.14 -2.12 -0.13
CA ILE A 178 7.90 -2.89 -0.35
C ILE A 178 7.13 -3.03 0.96
N ALA A 179 7.79 -3.42 2.05
CA ALA A 179 7.15 -3.55 3.36
C ALA A 179 6.56 -2.22 3.84
N TYR A 180 7.27 -1.10 3.63
CA TYR A 180 6.77 0.23 3.95
C TYR A 180 5.51 0.60 3.15
N ILE A 181 5.52 0.37 1.83
CA ILE A 181 4.36 0.63 0.97
C ILE A 181 3.18 -0.28 1.33
N LEU A 182 3.43 -1.56 1.66
CA LEU A 182 2.39 -2.46 2.17
C LEU A 182 1.78 -1.92 3.47
N GLY A 183 2.60 -1.41 4.40
CA GLY A 183 2.14 -0.78 5.64
C GLY A 183 1.28 0.47 5.39
N LEU A 184 1.73 1.37 4.52
CA LEU A 184 0.95 2.56 4.13
C LEU A 184 -0.37 2.18 3.47
N SER A 185 -0.36 1.15 2.63
CA SER A 185 -1.55 0.69 1.92
C SER A 185 -2.63 0.18 2.85
N ILE A 186 -2.31 -0.31 4.05
CA ILE A 186 -3.34 -0.67 5.04
C ILE A 186 -4.21 0.55 5.39
N GLY A 187 -3.61 1.75 5.40
CA GLY A 187 -4.32 3.01 5.59
C GLY A 187 -5.02 3.55 4.33
N VAL A 188 -5.03 2.80 3.22
CA VAL A 188 -5.80 3.12 2.00
C VAL A 188 -6.84 2.02 1.77
N HIS A 189 -6.38 0.79 1.52
CA HIS A 189 -7.20 -0.38 1.29
C HIS A 189 -6.35 -1.68 1.40
N LEU A 190 -6.97 -2.77 1.86
CA LEU A 190 -6.26 -4.04 2.11
C LEU A 190 -5.91 -4.84 0.84
N LEU A 191 -6.41 -4.44 -0.32
CA LEU A 191 -6.24 -5.16 -1.59
C LEU A 191 -4.77 -5.34 -1.98
N ASN A 192 -3.90 -4.40 -1.64
CA ASN A 192 -2.47 -4.49 -1.93
C ASN A 192 -1.79 -5.71 -1.27
N LEU A 193 -2.36 -6.26 -0.17
CA LEU A 193 -1.85 -7.50 0.43
C LEU A 193 -1.91 -8.68 -0.55
N LEU A 194 -2.77 -8.63 -1.57
CA LEU A 194 -2.84 -9.64 -2.63
C LEU A 194 -1.63 -9.61 -3.58
N ALA A 195 -0.76 -8.61 -3.51
CA ALA A 195 0.52 -8.62 -4.23
C ALA A 195 1.56 -9.56 -3.57
N ILE A 196 1.37 -9.91 -2.29
CA ILE A 196 2.33 -10.71 -1.51
C ILE A 196 2.68 -12.05 -2.16
N PRO A 197 1.72 -12.86 -2.67
CA PRO A 197 2.05 -14.10 -3.36
C PRO A 197 2.97 -13.87 -4.55
N ALA A 198 2.69 -12.86 -5.37
CA ALA A 198 3.53 -12.53 -6.51
C ALA A 198 4.96 -12.12 -6.06
N ILE A 199 5.08 -11.31 -5.00
CA ILE A 199 6.36 -10.91 -4.41
C ILE A 199 7.16 -12.12 -3.91
N VAL A 200 6.50 -13.02 -3.17
CA VAL A 200 7.12 -14.25 -2.64
C VAL A 200 7.58 -15.14 -3.78
N PHE A 201 6.80 -15.26 -4.86
CA PHE A 201 7.19 -16.04 -6.04
C PHE A 201 8.38 -15.42 -6.79
N VAL A 202 8.41 -14.10 -6.99
CA VAL A 202 9.58 -13.43 -7.58
C VAL A 202 10.82 -13.66 -6.73
N TYR A 203 10.69 -13.56 -5.40
CA TYR A 203 11.79 -13.88 -4.47
C TYR A 203 12.25 -15.33 -4.60
N TYR A 204 11.31 -16.27 -4.60
CA TYR A 204 11.60 -17.71 -4.70
C TYR A 204 12.29 -18.05 -6.03
N PHE A 205 11.75 -17.60 -7.16
CA PHE A 205 12.31 -17.87 -8.48
C PHE A 205 13.67 -17.20 -8.70
N ARG A 206 13.97 -16.11 -7.97
CA ARG A 206 15.28 -15.46 -8.05
C ARG A 206 16.34 -16.15 -7.20
N LYS A 207 16.00 -16.64 -6.01
CA LYS A 207 16.96 -17.18 -5.04
C LYS A 207 17.09 -18.70 -5.02
N TYR A 208 16.12 -19.42 -5.58
CA TYR A 208 16.06 -20.87 -5.51
C TYR A 208 15.80 -21.50 -6.88
N THR A 209 16.26 -22.73 -7.07
CA THR A 209 15.95 -23.52 -8.26
C THR A 209 14.49 -23.96 -8.24
N PRO A 210 13.66 -23.58 -9.22
CA PRO A 210 12.24 -23.90 -9.22
C PRO A 210 11.98 -25.41 -9.26
N ASN A 211 11.28 -25.92 -8.25
CA ASN A 211 10.74 -27.28 -8.21
C ASN A 211 9.34 -27.31 -7.58
N ARG A 212 8.63 -28.44 -7.72
CA ARG A 212 7.25 -28.60 -7.21
C ARG A 212 7.13 -28.36 -5.71
N LYS A 213 8.08 -28.86 -4.91
CA LYS A 213 8.07 -28.70 -3.45
C LYS A 213 8.24 -27.24 -3.04
N GLY A 214 9.23 -26.56 -3.61
CA GLY A 214 9.48 -25.14 -3.32
C GLY A 214 8.37 -24.23 -3.82
N PHE A 215 7.68 -24.58 -4.91
CA PHE A 215 6.48 -23.87 -5.36
C PHE A 215 5.35 -23.95 -4.31
N ILE A 216 5.07 -25.15 -3.78
CA ILE A 216 4.06 -25.35 -2.73
C ILE A 216 4.45 -24.60 -1.45
N VAL A 217 5.72 -24.66 -1.05
CA VAL A 217 6.22 -23.92 0.12
C VAL A 217 6.07 -22.41 -0.07
N ALA A 218 6.43 -21.87 -1.24
CA ALA A 218 6.27 -20.45 -1.54
C ALA A 218 4.79 -20.02 -1.46
N LEU A 219 3.87 -20.85 -1.97
CA LEU A 219 2.44 -20.61 -1.85
C LEU A 219 1.99 -20.57 -0.38
N ILE A 220 2.33 -21.59 0.41
CA ILE A 220 1.99 -21.66 1.84
C ILE A 220 2.56 -20.46 2.60
N VAL A 221 3.82 -20.10 2.35
CA VAL A 221 4.47 -18.95 2.97
C VAL A 221 3.74 -17.65 2.59
N SER A 222 3.33 -17.49 1.34
CA SER A 222 2.59 -16.28 0.92
C SER A 222 1.24 -16.14 1.63
N VAL A 223 0.48 -17.24 1.76
CA VAL A 223 -0.79 -17.26 2.49
C VAL A 223 -0.55 -17.01 3.97
N ALA A 224 0.50 -17.59 4.56
CA ALA A 224 0.87 -17.36 5.94
C ALA A 224 1.23 -15.89 6.21
N ILE A 225 1.99 -15.23 5.31
CA ILE A 225 2.33 -13.80 5.46
C ILE A 225 1.05 -12.94 5.39
N ILE A 226 0.14 -13.22 4.45
CA ILE A 226 -1.15 -12.52 4.38
C ILE A 226 -1.92 -12.71 5.70
N GLY A 227 -2.01 -13.94 6.20
CA GLY A 227 -2.71 -14.24 7.45
C GLY A 227 -2.09 -13.55 8.67
N ILE A 228 -0.75 -13.53 8.76
CA ILE A 228 -0.01 -12.80 9.80
C ILE A 228 -0.33 -11.30 9.72
N LEU A 229 -0.40 -10.71 8.53
CA LEU A 229 -0.74 -9.29 8.39
C LEU A 229 -2.21 -9.03 8.77
N MET A 230 -3.14 -9.81 8.22
CA MET A 230 -4.58 -9.63 8.39
C MET A 230 -5.08 -9.89 9.80
N TRP A 231 -4.53 -10.89 10.51
CA TRP A 231 -5.00 -11.29 11.84
C TRP A 231 -3.96 -11.08 12.94
N GLY A 232 -2.68 -11.11 12.62
CA GLY A 232 -1.61 -10.91 13.59
C GLY A 232 -1.24 -9.43 13.79
N ILE A 233 -0.98 -8.71 12.70
CA ILE A 233 -0.47 -7.33 12.78
C ILE A 233 -1.63 -6.33 12.88
N ILE A 234 -2.56 -6.33 11.92
CA ILE A 234 -3.59 -5.28 11.82
C ILE A 234 -4.48 -5.25 13.09
N PRO A 235 -5.28 -6.28 13.40
CA PRO A 235 -6.06 -6.27 14.63
C PRO A 235 -5.21 -6.63 15.85
N GLY A 236 -4.22 -7.52 15.71
CA GLY A 236 -3.49 -8.06 16.86
C GLY A 236 -2.64 -7.02 17.60
N VAL A 237 -2.04 -6.03 16.91
CA VAL A 237 -1.34 -4.93 17.59
C VAL A 237 -2.30 -4.14 18.47
N VAL A 238 -3.51 -3.86 17.98
CA VAL A 238 -4.54 -3.12 18.71
C VAL A 238 -5.16 -3.96 19.84
N THR A 239 -5.34 -5.27 19.62
CA THR A 239 -5.79 -6.22 20.65
C THR A 239 -4.83 -6.27 21.82
N VAL A 240 -3.53 -6.37 21.59
CA VAL A 240 -2.57 -6.37 22.70
C VAL A 240 -2.54 -5.00 23.39
N ALA A 241 -2.65 -3.91 22.63
CA ALA A 241 -2.80 -2.57 23.22
C ALA A 241 -4.01 -2.48 24.17
N SER A 242 -5.12 -3.15 23.84
CA SER A 242 -6.32 -3.16 24.68
C SER A 242 -6.12 -3.95 25.97
N TRP A 243 -5.33 -5.03 25.96
CA TRP A 243 -4.95 -5.75 27.17
C TRP A 243 -4.08 -4.91 28.11
N PHE A 244 -3.12 -4.17 27.55
CA PHE A 244 -2.32 -3.21 28.31
C PHE A 244 -3.20 -2.10 28.89
N GLU A 245 -4.13 -1.57 28.09
CA GLU A 245 -5.08 -0.57 28.54
C GLU A 245 -5.93 -1.07 29.73
N LEU A 246 -6.49 -2.28 29.64
CA LEU A 246 -7.21 -2.91 30.76
C LEU A 246 -6.34 -3.09 32.00
N LEU A 247 -5.11 -3.60 31.83
CA LEU A 247 -4.21 -3.86 32.95
C LEU A 247 -3.85 -2.57 33.70
N PHE A 248 -3.46 -1.52 32.97
CA PHE A 248 -2.99 -0.26 33.58
C PHE A 248 -4.12 0.60 34.13
N VAL A 249 -5.27 0.64 33.45
CA VAL A 249 -6.42 1.42 33.92
C VAL A 249 -7.15 0.70 35.05
N ASN A 250 -7.57 -0.55 34.84
CA ASN A 250 -8.39 -1.26 35.83
C ASN A 250 -7.56 -1.95 36.92
N GLY A 251 -6.34 -2.40 36.60
CA GLY A 251 -5.47 -3.05 37.57
C GLY A 251 -4.70 -2.06 38.44
N PHE A 252 -4.12 -1.01 37.83
CA PHE A 252 -3.28 -0.03 38.53
C PHE A 252 -3.97 1.31 38.80
N GLY A 253 -5.21 1.52 38.34
CA GLY A 253 -5.97 2.76 38.58
C GLY A 253 -5.46 3.98 37.80
N LEU A 254 -4.70 3.78 36.72
CA LEU A 254 -4.14 4.88 35.92
C LEU A 254 -5.19 5.51 34.98
N PRO A 255 -4.97 6.75 34.51
CA PRO A 255 -5.86 7.38 33.54
C PRO A 255 -5.99 6.62 32.22
N ILE A 256 -7.12 6.78 31.54
CA ILE A 256 -7.38 6.22 30.20
C ILE A 256 -6.30 6.70 29.22
N LYS A 257 -5.94 5.84 28.26
CA LYS A 257 -4.85 5.91 27.26
C LYS A 257 -3.46 5.61 27.80
N THR A 258 -3.27 5.48 29.12
CA THR A 258 -1.94 5.24 29.70
C THR A 258 -1.38 3.87 29.31
N GLY A 259 -2.21 2.83 29.30
CA GLY A 259 -1.75 1.48 28.95
C GLY A 259 -1.35 1.37 27.48
N ALA A 260 -2.11 2.00 26.57
CA ALA A 260 -1.77 2.10 25.16
C ALA A 260 -0.42 2.79 24.92
N VAL A 261 -0.14 3.91 25.62
CA VAL A 261 1.14 4.63 25.53
C VAL A 261 2.30 3.76 26.02
N ILE A 262 2.13 3.09 27.16
CA ILE A 262 3.15 2.17 27.71
C ILE A 262 3.43 1.04 26.70
N TYR A 263 2.39 0.45 26.12
CA TYR A 263 2.53 -0.61 25.12
C TYR A 263 3.30 -0.14 23.88
N ILE A 264 2.98 1.04 23.34
CA ILE A 264 3.71 1.63 22.20
C ILE A 264 5.19 1.84 22.57
N ALA A 265 5.48 2.37 23.75
CA ALA A 265 6.85 2.56 24.23
C ALA A 265 7.61 1.23 24.32
N LEU A 266 6.96 0.17 24.78
CA LEU A 266 7.54 -1.18 24.84
C LEU A 266 7.80 -1.76 23.45
N ILE A 267 6.89 -1.59 22.48
CA ILE A 267 7.14 -1.98 21.08
C ILE A 267 8.37 -1.26 20.54
N VAL A 268 8.45 0.06 20.72
CA VAL A 268 9.59 0.86 20.25
C VAL A 268 10.90 0.38 20.90
N ALA A 269 10.89 0.16 22.22
CA ALA A 269 12.05 -0.36 22.94
C ALA A 269 12.47 -1.76 22.44
N ALA A 270 11.51 -2.66 22.21
CA ALA A 270 11.74 -4.00 21.69
C ALA A 270 12.32 -3.97 20.26
N ILE A 271 11.81 -3.08 19.40
CA ILE A 271 12.35 -2.86 18.04
C ILE A 271 13.79 -2.35 18.11
N ILE A 272 14.06 -1.31 18.91
CA ILE A 272 15.41 -0.74 19.06
C ILE A 272 16.38 -1.81 19.56
N TYR A 273 15.98 -2.56 20.60
CA TYR A 273 16.78 -3.65 21.13
C TYR A 273 17.02 -4.74 20.08
N GLY A 274 15.98 -5.19 19.37
CA GLY A 274 16.07 -6.22 18.34
C GLY A 274 16.97 -5.81 17.17
N ILE A 275 16.88 -4.56 16.72
CA ILE A 275 17.78 -4.02 15.68
C ILE A 275 19.22 -4.01 16.19
N ARG A 276 19.49 -3.47 17.38
CA ARG A 276 20.85 -3.44 17.96
C ARG A 276 21.43 -4.85 18.11
N TYR A 277 20.66 -5.76 18.70
CA TYR A 277 21.05 -7.15 18.91
C TYR A 277 21.37 -7.86 17.59
N THR A 278 20.51 -7.70 16.57
CA THR A 278 20.75 -8.34 15.26
C THR A 278 21.94 -7.73 14.51
N LEU A 279 22.23 -6.44 14.69
CA LEU A 279 23.43 -5.79 14.15
C LEU A 279 24.71 -6.31 14.83
N GLU A 280 24.73 -6.35 16.16
CA GLU A 280 25.88 -6.86 16.94
C GLU A 280 26.21 -8.32 16.61
N LYS A 281 25.17 -9.15 16.45
CA LYS A 281 25.31 -10.57 16.11
C LYS A 281 25.42 -10.83 14.60
N LYS A 282 25.39 -9.81 13.75
CA LYS A 282 25.44 -9.90 12.28
C LYS A 282 24.34 -10.80 11.68
N LEU A 283 23.16 -10.82 12.27
CA LEU A 283 22.01 -11.62 11.86
C LEU A 283 21.21 -10.91 10.75
N VAL A 284 21.74 -10.89 9.52
CA VAL A 284 21.21 -10.10 8.39
C VAL A 284 19.74 -10.37 8.09
N LEU A 285 19.32 -11.64 8.08
CA LEU A 285 17.93 -12.02 7.80
C LEU A 285 16.98 -11.45 8.85
N TRP A 286 17.27 -11.70 10.13
CA TRP A 286 16.44 -11.23 11.25
C TRP A 286 16.43 -9.71 11.36
N ASN A 287 17.55 -9.05 11.12
CA ASN A 287 17.60 -7.61 11.03
C ASN A 287 16.64 -7.09 9.95
N THR A 288 16.68 -7.68 8.74
CA THR A 288 15.80 -7.29 7.64
C THR A 288 14.33 -7.51 8.01
N VAL A 289 13.99 -8.63 8.65
CA VAL A 289 12.62 -8.92 9.12
C VAL A 289 12.14 -7.88 10.14
N ILE A 290 12.95 -7.56 11.15
CA ILE A 290 12.59 -6.56 12.16
C ILE A 290 12.41 -5.19 11.52
N VAL A 291 13.29 -4.80 10.60
CA VAL A 291 13.17 -3.52 9.87
C VAL A 291 11.91 -3.48 9.00
N MET A 292 11.58 -4.58 8.29
CA MET A 292 10.33 -4.67 7.51
C MET A 292 9.09 -4.53 8.40
N ILE A 293 9.04 -5.23 9.55
CA ILE A 293 7.95 -5.08 10.52
C ILE A 293 7.88 -3.63 11.03
N THR A 294 9.02 -3.03 11.33
CA THR A 294 9.10 -1.64 11.80
C THR A 294 8.46 -0.67 10.79
N VAL A 295 8.83 -0.76 9.51
CA VAL A 295 8.27 0.14 8.50
C VAL A 295 6.81 -0.16 8.16
N ILE A 296 6.34 -1.40 8.32
CA ILE A 296 4.92 -1.73 8.27
C ILE A 296 4.16 -1.01 9.38
N LEU A 297 4.68 -1.07 10.61
CA LEU A 297 4.08 -0.38 11.77
C LEU A 297 4.10 1.14 11.62
N ILE A 298 5.15 1.72 11.01
CA ILE A 298 5.19 3.15 10.66
C ILE A 298 4.09 3.50 9.65
N GLY A 299 3.87 2.67 8.63
CA GLY A 299 2.75 2.91 7.70
C GLY A 299 1.39 2.77 8.39
N TYR A 300 1.25 1.76 9.25
CA TYR A 300 0.05 1.47 10.01
C TYR A 300 -0.25 2.53 11.10
N SER A 301 0.75 3.28 11.57
CA SER A 301 0.52 4.36 12.54
C SER A 301 -0.34 5.51 12.00
N SER A 302 -0.61 5.54 10.68
CA SER A 302 -1.60 6.44 10.09
C SER A 302 -3.00 6.31 10.71
N PHE A 303 -3.37 5.15 11.25
CA PHE A 303 -4.62 4.95 11.98
C PHE A 303 -4.71 5.74 13.29
N ALA A 304 -3.59 6.27 13.81
CA ALA A 304 -3.63 7.23 14.91
C ALA A 304 -4.44 8.48 14.53
N LEU A 305 -4.48 8.87 13.24
CA LEU A 305 -5.32 9.96 12.76
C LEU A 305 -6.79 9.72 13.09
N ILE A 306 -7.28 8.50 12.93
CA ILE A 306 -8.68 8.14 13.20
C ILE A 306 -9.00 8.38 14.68
N ILE A 307 -8.16 7.92 15.60
CA ILE A 307 -8.34 8.16 17.05
C ILE A 307 -8.28 9.66 17.37
N ILE A 308 -7.27 10.36 16.85
CA ILE A 308 -7.06 11.78 17.13
C ILE A 308 -8.25 12.61 16.64
N ARG A 309 -8.74 12.32 15.44
CA ARG A 309 -9.87 13.04 14.83
C ARG A 309 -11.18 12.67 15.51
N SER A 310 -11.45 11.39 15.78
CA SER A 310 -12.65 10.98 16.53
C SER A 310 -12.72 11.62 17.92
N ALA A 311 -11.59 11.76 18.61
CA ALA A 311 -11.53 12.45 19.90
C ALA A 311 -11.85 13.96 19.85
N ALA A 312 -11.86 14.57 18.65
CA ALA A 312 -12.29 15.95 18.42
C ALA A 312 -13.79 16.05 18.03
N GLU A 313 -14.52 14.94 18.03
CA GLU A 313 -15.96 14.84 17.77
C GLU A 313 -16.42 15.56 16.49
N PRO A 314 -15.86 15.17 15.31
CA PRO A 314 -16.23 15.78 14.04
C PRO A 314 -17.70 15.47 13.70
N PRO A 315 -18.35 16.29 12.84
CA PRO A 315 -19.76 16.07 12.46
C PRO A 315 -20.05 14.69 11.89
N MET A 316 -19.12 14.15 11.08
CA MET A 316 -19.14 12.75 10.68
C MET A 316 -18.06 11.98 11.47
N ASP A 317 -18.53 11.16 12.41
CA ASP A 317 -17.70 10.36 13.31
C ASP A 317 -18.21 8.92 13.39
N GLN A 318 -18.12 8.16 12.30
CA GLN A 318 -18.70 6.81 12.26
C GLN A 318 -18.03 5.89 13.30
N ASN A 319 -18.87 5.25 14.12
CA ASN A 319 -18.51 4.39 15.26
C ASN A 319 -17.66 5.04 16.37
N SER A 320 -17.36 6.34 16.28
CA SER A 320 -16.60 7.11 17.28
C SER A 320 -15.38 6.39 17.89
N PRO A 321 -14.40 5.95 17.08
CA PRO A 321 -13.19 5.24 17.54
C PRO A 321 -12.20 6.14 18.30
N LYS A 322 -12.56 6.55 19.52
CA LYS A 322 -11.80 7.51 20.36
C LYS A 322 -10.76 6.89 21.31
N ASP A 323 -10.76 5.57 21.41
CA ASP A 323 -9.85 4.78 22.25
C ASP A 323 -9.48 3.44 21.58
N VAL A 324 -8.64 2.65 22.22
CA VAL A 324 -8.12 1.39 21.66
C VAL A 324 -9.21 0.33 21.47
N PHE A 325 -10.24 0.31 22.33
CA PHE A 325 -11.32 -0.69 22.25
C PHE A 325 -12.28 -0.36 21.11
N SER A 326 -12.69 0.91 21.02
CA SER A 326 -13.53 1.41 19.94
C SER A 326 -12.80 1.37 18.58
N LEU A 327 -11.49 1.65 18.55
CA LEU A 327 -10.67 1.43 17.35
C LEU A 327 -10.62 -0.05 16.95
N LEU A 328 -10.48 -0.98 17.91
CA LEU A 328 -10.47 -2.42 17.61
C LEU A 328 -11.79 -2.85 16.96
N GLY A 329 -12.92 -2.43 17.51
CA GLY A 329 -14.24 -2.70 16.94
C GLY A 329 -14.43 -2.09 15.55
N TYR A 330 -13.91 -0.87 15.34
CA TYR A 330 -13.88 -0.19 14.04
C TYR A 330 -13.06 -0.99 13.00
N LEU A 331 -11.83 -1.38 13.33
CA LEU A 331 -10.96 -2.15 12.43
C LEU A 331 -11.54 -3.53 12.07
N ASN A 332 -12.19 -4.18 13.04
CA ASN A 332 -12.83 -5.48 12.85
C ASN A 332 -14.19 -5.38 12.15
N ARG A 333 -14.72 -4.16 11.98
CA ARG A 333 -16.03 -3.88 11.40
C ARG A 333 -17.18 -4.58 12.13
N GLU A 334 -17.10 -4.62 13.45
CA GLU A 334 -18.06 -5.35 14.31
C GLU A 334 -19.52 -4.89 14.12
N GLN A 335 -19.72 -3.65 13.64
CA GLN A 335 -21.03 -3.11 13.34
C GLN A 335 -21.81 -3.88 12.26
N TYR A 336 -21.12 -4.57 11.35
CA TYR A 336 -21.78 -5.35 10.30
C TYR A 336 -22.13 -6.78 10.73
N GLY A 337 -21.87 -7.12 12.01
CA GLY A 337 -22.11 -8.45 12.56
C GLY A 337 -21.09 -9.49 12.07
N ASN A 338 -21.50 -10.75 12.06
CA ASN A 338 -20.65 -11.85 11.64
C ASN A 338 -20.59 -11.94 10.12
N ARG A 339 -19.42 -12.34 9.60
CA ARG A 339 -19.30 -12.76 8.20
C ARG A 339 -20.32 -13.90 7.94
N PRO A 340 -21.11 -13.84 6.86
CA PRO A 340 -22.10 -14.87 6.55
C PRO A 340 -21.47 -16.26 6.41
#